data_AF-A0A1F6D8V9-F1
#
_entry.id   AF-A0A1F6D8V9-F1
#
_cell.length_a   1.000
_cell.length_b   1.000
_cell.length_c   1.000
_cell.angle_alpha   90.00
_cell.angle_beta   90.00
_cell.angle_gamma   90.00
#
_symmetry.space_group_name_H-M   'P 1'
#
loop_
_entity.id
_entity.type
_entity.pdbx_description
1 polymer ?
#
loop_
_entity_poly.entity_id
_entity_poly.type
_entity_poly.pdbx_seq_one_letter_code
_entity_poly.pdbx_strand_id
1 'polypeptide(L)'
;MVDDSDMSTDGSGEANVGEEGPPYFPLAHIGPSIPHYYGDYVRQIFIVAAAVMLIFAPYILDHAPALLPFQIGGAIVLVCLAALTNPRKVWVLLADVLAAGIGVIVFESLAMAAYSSASWIAFVGWQAVSIAFLFALYFSLKTVRTMMLGQVGHESRYGEFTDET
;
A
#
# COMPACT_ATOMS: atom_id res chain seq x y z
N MET A 1 23.54 -65.90 -4.29
CA MET A 1 24.54 -65.68 -3.22
C MET A 1 24.58 -64.18 -3.03
N VAL A 2 24.10 -63.73 -1.87
CA VAL A 2 24.03 -62.32 -1.46
C VAL A 2 25.44 -61.80 -1.24
N ASP A 3 25.71 -60.56 -1.63
CA ASP A 3 26.61 -59.70 -0.84
C ASP A 3 26.12 -58.25 -0.90
N ASP A 4 25.73 -57.75 0.26
CA ASP A 4 25.30 -56.39 0.60
C ASP A 4 26.34 -55.86 1.61
N SER A 5 26.55 -54.54 1.63
CA SER A 5 27.48 -53.71 2.45
C SER A 5 28.83 -53.39 1.77
N ASP A 6 29.36 -52.16 1.74
CA ASP A 6 29.08 -50.98 2.55
C ASP A 6 29.50 -49.66 1.84
N MET A 7 28.62 -48.66 1.95
CA MET A 7 28.79 -47.21 2.09
C MET A 7 30.15 -46.51 1.79
N SER A 8 30.14 -45.52 0.87
CA SER A 8 30.87 -44.27 1.07
C SER A 8 30.15 -43.08 0.43
N THR A 9 30.01 -42.03 1.24
CA THR A 9 29.40 -40.72 0.98
C THR A 9 30.42 -39.76 0.36
N ASP A 10 30.07 -39.10 -0.74
CA ASP A 10 30.60 -37.78 -1.17
C ASP A 10 29.64 -37.29 -2.27
N GLY A 11 28.97 -36.15 -2.25
CA GLY A 11 29.37 -34.84 -1.77
C GLY A 11 29.47 -33.92 -2.99
N SER A 12 28.74 -32.81 -2.93
CA SER A 12 28.72 -31.69 -3.89
C SER A 12 28.05 -31.91 -5.26
N GLY A 13 26.76 -31.60 -5.31
CA GLY A 13 26.16 -31.07 -6.53
C GLY A 13 26.84 -29.74 -6.85
N GLU A 14 27.56 -29.69 -7.96
CA GLU A 14 28.19 -28.48 -8.45
C GLU A 14 27.12 -27.41 -8.68
N ALA A 15 27.20 -26.34 -7.89
CA ALA A 15 26.39 -25.15 -8.11
C ALA A 15 26.83 -24.55 -9.45
N ASN A 16 25.89 -24.41 -10.40
CA ASN A 16 26.11 -23.66 -11.62
C ASN A 16 26.31 -22.17 -11.26
N VAL A 17 27.58 -21.79 -11.09
CA VAL A 17 28.02 -20.40 -10.94
C VAL A 17 27.95 -19.78 -12.34
N GLY A 18 26.86 -19.07 -12.66
CA GLY A 18 26.74 -18.42 -13.97
C GLY A 18 25.52 -17.56 -14.23
N GLU A 19 24.49 -17.53 -13.38
CA GLU A 19 23.38 -16.59 -13.55
C GLU A 19 23.64 -15.29 -12.78
N GLU A 20 24.57 -14.48 -13.30
CA GLU A 20 24.70 -13.08 -12.90
C GLU A 20 23.47 -12.31 -13.40
N GLY A 21 22.42 -12.29 -12.59
CA GLY A 21 21.29 -11.38 -12.78
C GLY A 21 21.77 -9.92 -12.79
N PRO A 22 21.06 -9.01 -13.49
CA PRO A 22 21.50 -7.64 -13.66
C PRO A 22 21.72 -6.96 -12.30
N PRO A 23 22.68 -6.02 -12.20
CA PRO A 23 23.05 -5.40 -10.94
C PRO A 23 21.82 -4.76 -10.29
N TYR A 24 21.38 -5.33 -9.17
CA TYR A 24 20.35 -4.74 -8.32
C TYR A 24 20.91 -3.41 -7.79
N PHE A 25 20.55 -2.30 -8.44
CA PHE A 25 20.75 -0.98 -7.86
C PHE A 25 19.97 -0.93 -6.53
N PRO A 26 20.62 -0.64 -5.38
CA PRO A 26 19.95 -0.56 -4.10
C PRO A 26 19.24 0.80 -3.97
N LEU A 27 18.26 1.05 -4.84
CA LEU A 27 17.28 2.11 -4.62
C LEU A 27 16.25 1.56 -3.63
N ALA A 28 16.63 1.56 -2.35
CA ALA A 28 15.75 1.48 -1.18
C ALA A 28 14.45 0.65 -1.35
N HIS A 29 14.56 -0.66 -1.60
CA HIS A 29 13.42 -1.55 -1.40
C HIS A 29 13.24 -1.81 0.10
N ILE A 30 12.27 -1.12 0.72
CA ILE A 30 11.88 -1.33 2.12
C ILE A 30 11.08 -2.64 2.20
N GLY A 31 11.78 -3.78 2.26
CA GLY A 31 11.21 -5.10 2.53
C GLY A 31 10.90 -5.96 1.29
N PRO A 32 10.61 -7.27 1.49
CA PRO A 32 10.27 -8.19 0.42
C PRO A 32 8.97 -7.76 -0.26
N SER A 33 9.07 -7.22 -1.48
CA SER A 33 7.90 -6.83 -2.28
C SER A 33 7.24 -8.07 -2.86
N ILE A 34 6.01 -8.38 -2.44
CA ILE A 34 5.20 -9.42 -3.08
C ILE A 34 4.83 -8.90 -4.49
N PRO A 35 5.20 -9.60 -5.58
CA PRO A 35 4.81 -9.21 -6.93
C PRO A 35 3.29 -8.99 -6.99
N HIS A 36 2.87 -7.87 -7.59
CA HIS A 36 1.47 -7.45 -7.73
C HIS A 36 0.73 -7.03 -6.44
N TYR A 37 1.44 -6.75 -5.34
CA TYR A 37 0.88 -6.11 -4.14
C TYR A 37 1.21 -4.61 -4.10
N TYR A 38 0.20 -3.76 -3.98
CA TYR A 38 0.36 -2.29 -3.91
C TYR A 38 -0.10 -1.70 -2.57
N GLY A 39 -0.41 -2.54 -1.57
CA GLY A 39 -0.89 -2.08 -0.26
C GLY A 39 0.18 -1.34 0.56
N ASP A 40 1.47 -1.54 0.28
CA ASP A 40 2.55 -0.77 0.92
C ASP A 40 2.45 0.73 0.60
N TYR A 41 2.04 1.07 -0.62
CA TYR A 41 1.80 2.47 -1.01
C TYR A 41 0.61 3.06 -0.24
N VAL A 42 -0.49 2.30 -0.11
CA VAL A 42 -1.68 2.73 0.63
C VAL A 42 -1.32 3.05 2.09
N ARG A 43 -0.53 2.16 2.71
CA ARG A 43 -0.04 2.34 4.08
C ARG A 43 0.79 3.62 4.25
N GLN A 44 1.72 3.89 3.33
CA GLN A 44 2.49 5.14 3.36
C GLN A 44 1.61 6.37 3.15
N ILE A 45 0.68 6.31 2.20
CA ILE A 45 -0.25 7.40 1.89
C ILE A 45 -1.14 7.72 3.08
N PHE A 46 -1.70 6.73 3.78
CA PHE A 46 -2.52 6.95 4.98
C PHE A 46 -1.73 7.57 6.13
N ILE A 47 -0.46 7.18 6.32
CA ILE A 47 0.42 7.80 7.33
C ILE A 47 0.69 9.26 6.96
N VAL A 48 1.03 9.54 5.69
CA VAL A 48 1.29 10.90 5.21
C VAL A 48 0.02 11.76 5.32
N ALA A 49 -1.14 11.23 4.93
CA ALA A 49 -2.42 11.93 5.05
C ALA A 49 -2.74 12.26 6.51
N ALA A 50 -2.54 11.32 7.44
CA ALA A 50 -2.70 11.57 8.88
C ALA A 50 -1.74 12.67 9.38
N ALA A 51 -0.47 12.65 8.94
CA ALA A 51 0.48 13.70 9.30
C ALA A 51 0.06 15.08 8.76
N VAL A 52 -0.38 15.16 7.50
CA VAL A 52 -0.92 16.39 6.90
C VAL A 52 -2.14 16.88 7.70
N MET A 53 -3.06 15.99 8.06
CA MET A 53 -4.21 16.35 8.89
C MET A 53 -3.77 16.98 10.24
N LEU A 54 -2.76 16.44 10.90
CA LEU A 54 -2.28 17.00 12.17
C LEU A 54 -1.51 18.31 12.00
N ILE A 55 -0.70 18.45 10.94
CA ILE A 55 0.05 19.69 10.63
C ILE A 55 -0.91 20.84 10.32
N PHE A 56 -2.00 20.57 9.61
CA PHE A 56 -2.99 21.59 9.27
C PHE A 56 -4.04 21.84 10.36
N ALA A 57 -4.09 21.02 11.41
CA ALA A 57 -5.02 21.17 12.53
C ALA A 57 -5.05 22.57 13.18
N PRO A 58 -3.92 23.24 13.50
CA PRO A 58 -3.98 24.57 14.13
C PRO A 58 -4.67 25.60 13.24
N TYR A 59 -4.51 25.53 11.92
CA TYR A 59 -5.15 26.46 10.97
C TYR A 59 -6.67 26.24 10.86
N ILE A 60 -7.15 25.05 11.24
CA ILE A 60 -8.58 24.72 11.24
C ILE A 60 -9.23 25.13 12.55
N LEU A 61 -8.49 25.12 13.67
CA LEU A 61 -9.00 25.50 14.99
C LEU A 61 -9.61 26.90 15.00
N ASP A 62 -9.00 27.84 14.27
CA ASP A 62 -9.43 29.25 14.25
C ASP A 62 -10.72 29.48 13.45
N HIS A 63 -11.07 28.57 12.54
CA HIS A 63 -12.20 28.73 11.63
C HIS A 63 -13.34 27.74 11.89
N ALA A 64 -13.01 26.51 12.31
CA ALA A 64 -13.95 25.42 12.49
C ALA A 64 -13.52 24.49 13.64
N PRO A 65 -13.52 24.96 14.90
CA PRO A 65 -13.08 24.18 16.06
C PRO A 65 -13.91 22.91 16.27
N ALA A 66 -15.17 22.90 15.83
CA ALA A 66 -16.04 21.73 15.87
C ALA A 66 -15.54 20.55 15.02
N LEU A 67 -14.68 20.80 14.01
CA LEU A 67 -14.11 19.76 13.16
C LEU A 67 -12.84 19.14 13.74
N LEU A 68 -12.24 19.70 14.79
CA LEU A 68 -11.00 19.16 15.37
C LEU A 68 -11.10 17.73 15.87
N PRO A 69 -12.17 17.31 16.58
CA PRO A 69 -12.30 15.90 16.98
C PRO A 69 -12.36 14.98 15.77
N PHE A 70 -12.98 15.42 14.67
CA PHE A 70 -13.01 14.69 13.41
C PHE A 70 -11.63 14.63 12.74
N GLN A 71 -10.86 15.72 12.78
CA GLN A 71 -9.46 15.78 12.30
C GLN A 71 -8.58 14.73 12.99
N ILE A 72 -8.57 14.78 14.33
CA ILE A 72 -7.71 13.95 15.17
C ILE A 72 -8.17 12.50 15.11
N GLY A 73 -9.49 12.28 15.23
CA GLY A 73 -10.09 10.94 15.10
C GLY A 73 -9.82 10.32 13.74
N GLY A 74 -9.96 11.09 12.66
CA GLY A 74 -9.64 10.67 11.30
C GLY A 74 -8.17 10.28 11.14
N ALA A 75 -7.24 11.08 11.66
CA ALA A 75 -5.81 10.76 11.64
C ALA A 75 -5.50 9.45 12.39
N ILE A 76 -6.12 9.22 13.56
CA ILE A 76 -5.95 7.97 14.31
C ILE A 76 -6.49 6.78 13.53
N VAL A 77 -7.71 6.90 12.97
CA VAL A 77 -8.32 5.84 12.15
C VAL A 77 -7.44 5.49 10.96
N LEU A 78 -6.85 6.49 10.28
CA LEU A 78 -5.95 6.26 9.16
C LEU A 78 -4.68 5.51 9.58
N VAL A 79 -4.07 5.88 10.70
CA VAL A 79 -2.88 5.18 11.21
C VAL A 79 -3.23 3.74 11.60
N CYS A 80 -4.40 3.50 12.19
CA CYS A 80 -4.89 2.15 12.50
C CYS A 80 -5.08 1.33 11.22
N LEU A 81 -5.73 1.89 10.19
CA LEU A 81 -5.91 1.22 8.90
C LEU A 81 -4.55 0.90 8.26
N ALA A 82 -3.65 1.89 8.21
CA ALA A 82 -2.29 1.72 7.71
C ALA A 82 -1.53 0.59 8.42
N ALA A 83 -1.69 0.45 9.74
CA ALA A 83 -1.06 -0.62 10.51
C ALA A 83 -1.70 -2.00 10.24
N LEU A 84 -2.99 -2.03 9.90
CA LEU A 84 -3.73 -3.26 9.62
C LEU A 84 -3.57 -3.74 8.18
N THR A 85 -3.29 -2.83 7.23
CA THR A 85 -3.11 -3.13 5.80
C THR A 85 -2.09 -4.27 5.63
N ASN A 86 -2.57 -5.42 5.16
CA ASN A 86 -1.78 -6.64 5.05
C ASN A 86 -2.23 -7.45 3.81
N PRO A 87 -1.29 -7.99 3.02
CA PRO A 87 -1.60 -8.79 1.83
C PRO A 87 -2.42 -10.06 2.11
N ARG A 88 -2.45 -10.55 3.34
CA ARG A 88 -3.14 -11.80 3.68
C ARG A 88 -4.63 -11.64 3.98
N LYS A 89 -5.11 -10.42 4.19
CA LYS A 89 -6.48 -10.16 4.67
C LYS A 89 -7.25 -9.27 3.70
N VAL A 90 -7.95 -9.89 2.75
CA VAL A 90 -8.77 -9.20 1.73
C VAL A 90 -9.79 -8.23 2.36
N TRP A 91 -10.38 -8.59 3.49
CA TRP A 91 -11.32 -7.74 4.22
C TRP A 91 -10.73 -6.39 4.66
N VAL A 92 -9.44 -6.38 5.03
CA VAL A 92 -8.76 -5.14 5.41
C VAL A 92 -8.53 -4.26 4.18
N LEU A 93 -8.18 -4.85 3.04
CA LEU A 93 -8.01 -4.10 1.80
C LEU A 93 -9.34 -3.53 1.28
N LEU A 94 -10.45 -4.25 1.46
CA LEU A 94 -11.78 -3.71 1.19
C LEU A 94 -12.12 -2.55 2.14
N ALA A 95 -11.75 -2.64 3.42
CA ALA A 95 -11.88 -1.53 4.36
C ALA A 95 -11.04 -0.32 3.91
N ASP A 96 -9.82 -0.54 3.41
CA ASP A 96 -8.97 0.53 2.87
C ASP A 96 -9.59 1.17 1.62
N VAL A 97 -10.21 0.40 0.72
CA VAL A 97 -10.97 0.94 -0.43
C VAL A 97 -12.14 1.81 0.05
N LEU A 98 -12.93 1.33 1.01
CA LEU A 98 -14.08 2.06 1.52
C LEU A 98 -13.66 3.34 2.25
N ALA A 99 -12.66 3.24 3.13
CA ALA A 99 -12.10 4.38 3.84
C ALA A 99 -11.52 5.40 2.86
N ALA A 100 -10.79 4.94 1.83
CA ALA A 100 -10.25 5.81 0.81
C ALA A 100 -11.37 6.53 0.03
N GLY A 101 -12.39 5.80 -0.41
CA GLY A 101 -13.53 6.37 -1.15
C GLY A 101 -14.33 7.38 -0.33
N ILE A 102 -14.65 7.05 0.92
CA ILE A 102 -15.34 7.98 1.83
C ILE A 102 -14.49 9.22 2.09
N GLY A 103 -13.19 9.05 2.32
CA GLY A 103 -12.28 10.16 2.59
C GLY A 103 -12.17 11.12 1.42
N VAL A 104 -12.13 10.65 0.16
CA VAL A 104 -12.18 11.55 -1.02
C VAL A 104 -13.42 12.43 -0.97
N ILE A 105 -14.61 11.83 -0.77
CA ILE A 105 -15.88 12.57 -0.77
C ILE A 105 -15.90 13.61 0.35
N VAL A 106 -15.49 13.22 1.56
CA VAL A 106 -15.51 14.09 2.74
C VAL A 106 -14.50 15.23 2.61
N PHE A 107 -13.24 14.92 2.31
CA PHE A 107 -12.19 15.95 2.27
C PHE A 107 -12.29 16.87 1.07
N GLU A 108 -12.76 16.39 -0.08
CA GLU A 108 -13.07 17.26 -1.22
C GLU A 108 -14.21 18.22 -0.88
N SER A 109 -15.26 17.74 -0.22
CA SER A 109 -16.38 18.59 0.23
C SER A 109 -15.90 19.67 1.21
N LEU A 110 -14.99 19.30 2.14
CA LEU A 110 -14.38 20.24 3.07
C LEU A 110 -13.45 21.24 2.37
N ALA A 111 -12.71 20.81 1.35
CA ALA A 111 -11.88 21.70 0.53
C ALA A 111 -12.76 22.74 -0.17
N MET A 112 -13.85 22.32 -0.82
CA MET A 112 -14.80 23.25 -1.45
C MET A 112 -15.41 24.24 -0.45
N ALA A 113 -15.76 23.77 0.75
CA ALA A 113 -16.25 24.64 1.81
C ALA A 113 -15.18 25.66 2.25
N ALA A 114 -13.93 25.24 2.42
CA ALA A 114 -12.82 26.13 2.79
C ALA A 114 -12.49 27.15 1.69
N TYR A 115 -12.64 26.78 0.42
CA TYR A 115 -12.53 27.71 -0.71
C TYR A 115 -13.59 28.81 -0.64
N SER A 116 -14.84 28.44 -0.32
CA SER A 116 -15.94 29.39 -0.21
C SER A 116 -15.79 30.39 0.95
N SER A 117 -15.11 30.00 2.03
CA SER A 117 -14.85 30.84 3.21
C SER A 117 -13.52 31.63 3.12
N ALA A 118 -12.86 31.63 1.95
CA ALA A 118 -11.59 32.31 1.68
C ALA A 118 -10.40 31.88 2.57
N SER A 119 -10.47 30.72 3.23
CA SER A 119 -9.34 30.17 3.99
C SER A 119 -8.42 29.37 3.07
N TRP A 120 -7.51 30.08 2.39
CA TRP A 120 -6.60 29.46 1.41
C TRP A 120 -5.73 28.35 2.02
N ILE A 121 -5.23 28.54 3.24
CA ILE A 121 -4.37 27.55 3.91
C ILE A 121 -5.16 26.28 4.26
N ALA A 122 -6.40 26.41 4.74
CA ALA A 122 -7.26 25.27 5.04
C ALA A 122 -7.67 24.55 3.75
N PHE A 123 -7.98 25.31 2.69
CA PHE A 123 -8.26 24.75 1.36
C PHE A 123 -7.10 23.87 0.88
N VAL A 124 -5.86 24.36 0.91
CA VAL A 124 -4.67 23.60 0.50
C VAL A 124 -4.49 22.34 1.36
N GLY A 125 -4.69 22.44 2.67
CA GLY A 125 -4.61 21.29 3.58
C GLY A 125 -5.62 20.21 3.24
N TRP A 126 -6.89 20.57 3.07
CA TRP A 126 -7.96 19.64 2.71
C TRP A 126 -7.79 19.06 1.31
N GLN A 127 -7.37 19.88 0.35
CA GLN A 127 -7.10 19.44 -1.02
C GLN A 127 -5.95 18.44 -1.08
N ALA A 128 -4.87 18.67 -0.32
CA ALA A 128 -3.74 17.74 -0.24
C ALA A 128 -4.17 16.39 0.33
N VAL A 129 -5.00 16.40 1.39
CA VAL A 129 -5.57 15.17 1.97
C VAL A 129 -6.49 14.48 0.94
N SER A 130 -7.39 15.20 0.28
CA SER A 130 -8.28 14.64 -0.76
C SER A 130 -7.50 13.93 -1.88
N ILE A 131 -6.43 14.57 -2.37
CA ILE A 131 -5.55 13.99 -3.40
C ILE A 131 -4.83 12.74 -2.88
N ALA A 132 -4.33 12.76 -1.64
CA ALA A 132 -3.74 11.58 -1.02
C ALA A 132 -4.77 10.43 -0.96
N PHE A 133 -6.01 10.71 -0.57
CA PHE A 133 -7.10 9.73 -0.54
C PHE A 133 -7.46 9.19 -1.94
N LEU A 134 -7.38 10.00 -3.00
CA LEU A 134 -7.53 9.54 -4.39
C LEU A 134 -6.44 8.53 -4.78
N PHE A 135 -5.19 8.81 -4.44
CA PHE A 135 -4.09 7.86 -4.68
C PHE A 135 -4.25 6.58 -3.85
N ALA A 136 -4.63 6.70 -2.58
CA ALA A 136 -4.92 5.54 -1.74
C ALA A 136 -6.03 4.67 -2.36
N LEU A 137 -7.12 5.30 -2.84
CA LEU A 137 -8.22 4.59 -3.49
C LEU A 137 -7.74 3.83 -4.74
N TYR A 138 -6.93 4.48 -5.57
CA TYR A 138 -6.36 3.86 -6.77
C TYR A 138 -5.51 2.62 -6.43
N PHE A 139 -4.57 2.73 -5.49
CA PHE A 139 -3.70 1.61 -5.12
C PHE A 139 -4.44 0.50 -4.38
N SER A 140 -5.42 0.84 -3.54
CA SER A 140 -6.28 -0.14 -2.87
C SER A 140 -7.11 -0.92 -3.90
N LEU A 141 -7.72 -0.25 -4.88
CA LEU A 141 -8.47 -0.92 -5.97
C LEU A 141 -7.55 -1.78 -6.84
N LYS A 142 -6.34 -1.31 -7.15
CA LYS A 142 -5.34 -2.09 -7.88
C LYS A 142 -4.99 -3.38 -7.15
N THR A 143 -4.81 -3.32 -5.83
CA THR A 143 -4.52 -4.49 -4.98
C THR A 143 -5.70 -5.45 -4.90
N VAL A 144 -6.93 -4.95 -4.75
CA VAL A 144 -8.14 -5.78 -4.77
C VAL A 144 -8.29 -6.47 -6.12
N ARG A 145 -8.07 -5.75 -7.22
CA ARG A 145 -8.11 -6.33 -8.58
C ARG A 145 -7.11 -7.46 -8.75
N THR A 146 -5.85 -7.28 -8.33
CA THR A 146 -4.83 -8.34 -8.46
C THR A 146 -5.15 -9.56 -7.60
N MET A 147 -5.74 -9.36 -6.42
CA MET A 147 -6.26 -10.45 -5.57
C MET A 147 -7.41 -11.22 -6.22
N MET A 148 -8.38 -10.51 -6.79
CA MET A 148 -9.52 -11.14 -7.48
C MET A 148 -9.08 -11.94 -8.71
N LEU A 149 -8.02 -11.51 -9.39
CA LEU A 149 -7.43 -12.21 -10.53
C LEU A 149 -6.49 -13.36 -10.11
N GLY A 150 -6.26 -13.58 -8.82
CA GLY A 150 -5.33 -14.62 -8.33
C GLY A 150 -3.85 -14.36 -8.65
N GLN A 151 -3.50 -13.16 -9.13
CA GLN A 151 -2.16 -12.81 -9.61
C GLN A 151 -1.20 -12.35 -8.50
N VAL A 152 -1.66 -12.37 -7.24
CA VAL A 152 -0.83 -11.97 -6.10
C VAL A 152 0.26 -13.01 -5.86
N GLY A 153 1.52 -12.58 -5.95
CA GLY A 153 2.69 -13.44 -5.75
C GLY A 153 3.10 -14.29 -6.96
N HIS A 154 2.41 -14.20 -8.10
CA HIS A 154 2.90 -14.81 -9.34
C HIS A 154 3.84 -13.83 -10.03
N GLU A 155 5.11 -14.21 -10.13
CA GLU A 155 6.03 -13.60 -11.11
C GLU A 155 5.63 -14.08 -12.50
N SER A 156 5.55 -13.17 -13.46
CA SER A 156 5.39 -13.55 -14.87
C SER A 156 6.67 -14.25 -15.33
N ARG A 157 6.78 -15.56 -15.05
CA ARG A 157 7.88 -16.39 -15.52
C ARG A 157 7.73 -16.49 -17.04
N TYR A 158 8.55 -15.73 -17.77
CA TYR A 158 8.70 -15.85 -19.21
C TYR A 158 9.14 -17.28 -19.52
N GLY A 159 8.21 -18.15 -19.92
CA GLY A 159 8.51 -19.55 -20.24
C GLY A 159 7.37 -20.58 -20.10
N GLU A 160 6.21 -20.26 -19.53
CA GLU A 160 5.13 -21.25 -19.31
C GLU A 160 4.20 -21.48 -20.54
N PHE A 161 4.70 -21.24 -21.76
CA PHE A 161 4.00 -21.56 -23.01
C PHE A 161 4.74 -22.63 -23.83
N THR A 162 5.09 -23.74 -23.19
CA THR A 162 5.57 -24.98 -23.83
C THR A 162 4.96 -26.14 -23.04
N ASP A 163 4.26 -27.14 -23.56
CA ASP A 163 3.76 -27.51 -24.87
C ASP A 163 2.59 -28.47 -24.56
N GLU A 164 1.39 -28.22 -25.10
CA GLU A 164 0.36 -29.25 -25.23
C GLU A 164 -0.09 -29.30 -26.69
N THR A 165 0.65 -30.08 -27.48
CA THR A 165 0.22 -30.61 -28.79
C THR A 165 0.45 -32.10 -28.82
#